data_AF-X0TIS6-F1
#
_entry.id   AF-X0TIS6-F1
#
_cell.length_a   1.000
_cell.length_b   1.000
_cell.length_c   1.000
_cell.angle_alpha   90.00
_cell.angle_beta   90.00
_cell.angle_gamma   90.00
#
_symmetry.space_group_name_H-M   'P 1'
#
loop_
_entity.id
_entity.type
_entity.pdbx_description
1 polymer ?
#
loop_
_entity_poly.entity_id
_entity_poly.type
_entity_poly.pdbx_seq_one_letter_code
_entity_poly.pdbx_strand_id
1 'polypeptide(L)'
;FAGGGAIPLEAMRLGCEVTAIDINPVAWFILKCTLEYPQKLAGQKKLLPDFILKDRDFMEAFFKSQGFKGALLRTQLEKLGFGKNDQPLLSNFPVEDPLLEADLAWHVRAWGKW
;
A
#
# COMPACT_ATOMS: atom_id res chain seq x y z
N PHE A 1 -11.30 24.58 14.24
CA PHE A 1 -10.59 24.08 13.05
C PHE A 1 -9.43 23.23 13.52
N ALA A 2 -9.52 21.92 13.35
CA ALA A 2 -8.45 21.00 13.72
C ALA A 2 -7.34 20.92 12.66
N GLY A 3 -7.58 21.45 11.45
CA GLY A 3 -6.56 21.59 10.41
C GLY A 3 -5.88 20.26 10.10
N GLY A 4 -4.57 20.19 10.25
CA GLY A 4 -3.78 18.98 10.00
C GLY A 4 -3.81 17.94 11.14
N GLY A 5 -4.39 18.24 12.29
CA GLY A 5 -4.53 17.26 13.38
C GLY A 5 -3.33 17.08 14.31
N ALA A 6 -2.30 17.93 14.25
CA ALA A 6 -1.13 17.81 15.13
C ALA A 6 -1.50 17.92 16.63
N ILE A 7 -2.30 18.93 17.01
CA ILE A 7 -2.76 19.11 18.40
C ILE A 7 -3.55 17.90 18.91
N PRO A 8 -4.61 17.43 18.22
CA PRO A 8 -5.34 16.26 18.69
C PRO A 8 -4.50 14.98 18.70
N LEU A 9 -3.53 14.83 17.78
CA LEU A 9 -2.62 13.68 17.79
C LEU A 9 -1.76 13.63 19.07
N GLU A 10 -1.19 14.76 19.49
CA GLU A 10 -0.40 14.80 20.73
C GLU A 10 -1.28 14.56 21.97
N ALA A 11 -2.49 15.10 21.99
CA ALA A 11 -3.43 14.82 23.09
C ALA A 11 -3.78 13.32 23.16
N MET A 12 -3.98 12.63 22.03
CA MET A 12 -4.16 11.18 22.00
C MET A 12 -2.93 10.42 22.51
N ARG A 13 -1.70 10.88 22.18
CA ARG A 13 -0.46 10.28 22.69
C ARG A 13 -0.30 10.41 24.20
N LEU A 14 -0.87 11.47 24.78
CA LEU A 14 -0.95 11.66 26.23
C LEU A 14 -2.07 10.84 26.90
N GLY A 15 -2.87 10.10 26.13
CA GLY A 15 -3.97 9.28 26.63
C GLY A 15 -5.28 10.04 26.83
N CYS A 16 -5.40 11.27 26.32
CA CYS A 16 -6.64 12.03 26.40
C CYS A 16 -7.71 11.48 25.44
N GLU A 17 -8.98 11.59 25.83
CA GLU A 17 -10.10 11.50 24.91
C GLU A 17 -10.21 12.82 24.14
N VAL A 18 -10.25 12.74 22.80
CA VAL A 18 -10.11 13.91 21.93
C VAL A 18 -11.18 13.91 20.85
N THR A 19 -11.88 15.05 20.73
CA THR A 19 -12.80 15.33 19.63
C THR A 19 -12.21 16.42 18.73
N ALA A 20 -11.98 16.09 17.46
CA ALA A 20 -11.49 17.03 16.44
C ALA A 20 -12.55 17.24 15.35
N ILE A 21 -12.77 18.49 14.96
CA ILE A 21 -13.74 18.87 13.92
C ILE A 21 -13.15 19.90 12.96
N ASP A 22 -13.41 19.71 11.66
CA ASP A 22 -13.14 20.67 10.61
C ASP A 22 -14.20 20.58 9.52
N ILE A 23 -14.68 21.72 9.04
CA ILE A 23 -15.72 21.81 7.99
C ILE A 23 -15.11 21.71 6.59
N ASN A 24 -13.83 22.07 6.43
CA ASN A 24 -13.18 21.96 5.14
C ASN A 24 -12.98 20.46 4.83
N PRO A 25 -13.53 19.94 3.71
CA PRO A 25 -13.45 18.52 3.39
C PRO A 25 -12.01 18.02 3.26
N VAL A 26 -11.08 18.88 2.83
CA VAL A 26 -9.65 18.56 2.76
C VAL A 26 -9.06 18.39 4.15
N ALA A 27 -9.31 19.35 5.05
CA ALA A 27 -8.83 19.27 6.43
C ALA A 27 -9.45 18.06 7.16
N TRP A 28 -10.74 17.83 6.98
CA TRP A 28 -11.42 16.65 7.52
C TRP A 28 -10.75 15.35 7.05
N PHE A 29 -10.44 15.22 5.76
CA PHE A 29 -9.75 14.05 5.24
C PHE A 29 -8.35 13.89 5.83
N ILE A 30 -7.58 14.98 5.95
CA ILE A 30 -6.25 14.97 6.59
C ILE A 30 -6.35 14.51 8.05
N LEU A 31 -7.38 14.92 8.80
CA LEU A 31 -7.62 14.43 10.16
C LEU A 31 -7.84 12.93 10.21
N LYS A 32 -8.62 12.37 9.28
CA LYS A 32 -8.81 10.91 9.18
C LYS A 32 -7.48 10.19 8.93
N CYS A 33 -6.67 10.70 8.01
CA CYS A 33 -5.35 10.17 7.69
C CYS A 33 -4.34 10.30 8.84
N THR A 34 -4.50 11.29 9.71
CA THR A 34 -3.55 11.56 10.81
C THR A 34 -3.93 10.84 12.10
N LEU A 35 -5.21 10.85 12.45
CA LEU A 35 -5.69 10.42 13.77
C LEU A 35 -6.28 9.01 13.76
N GLU A 36 -6.86 8.59 12.64
CA GLU A 36 -7.71 7.39 12.62
C GLU A 36 -7.13 6.25 11.77
N TYR A 37 -6.81 6.52 10.50
CA TYR A 37 -6.37 5.48 9.57
C TYR A 37 -5.07 4.79 9.97
N PRO A 38 -4.05 5.48 10.51
CA PRO A 38 -2.83 4.80 10.96
C PRO A 38 -3.13 3.75 12.03
N GLN A 39 -4.00 4.05 12.99
CA GLN A 39 -4.37 3.10 14.05
C GLN A 39 -5.28 1.99 13.53
N LYS A 40 -6.29 2.33 12.72
CA LYS A 40 -7.25 1.35 12.19
C LYS A 40 -6.63 0.37 11.21
N LEU A 41 -5.66 0.82 10.41
CA LEU A 41 -5.06 0.03 9.33
C LEU A 41 -3.66 -0.50 9.67
N ALA A 42 -3.10 -0.14 10.83
CA ALA A 42 -1.81 -0.67 11.28
C ALA A 42 -1.83 -2.21 11.27
N GLY A 43 -0.77 -2.80 10.71
CA GLY A 43 -0.58 -4.25 10.64
C GLY A 43 -1.48 -4.97 9.63
N GLN A 44 -2.43 -4.30 8.99
CA GLN A 44 -3.24 -4.91 7.93
C GLN A 44 -2.41 -5.09 6.66
N LYS A 45 -2.57 -6.23 6.01
CA LYS A 45 -2.11 -6.47 4.64
C LYS A 45 -3.30 -6.62 3.71
N LYS A 46 -3.16 -6.11 2.50
CA LYS A 46 -4.17 -6.21 1.44
C LYS A 46 -3.49 -6.50 0.11
N LEU A 47 -4.20 -7.18 -0.77
CA LEU A 47 -3.74 -7.43 -2.14
C LEU A 47 -3.35 -6.12 -2.83
N LEU A 48 -2.22 -6.14 -3.54
CA LEU A 48 -1.78 -5.01 -4.37
C LEU A 48 -2.81 -4.69 -5.47
N PRO A 49 -3.02 -3.41 -5.83
CA PRO A 49 -3.92 -3.05 -6.92
C PRO A 49 -3.48 -3.63 -8.29
N ASP A 50 -4.44 -4.01 -9.14
CA ASP A 50 -4.14 -4.67 -10.43
C ASP A 50 -3.23 -3.83 -11.36
N PHE A 51 -3.35 -2.50 -11.32
CA PHE A 51 -2.56 -1.63 -12.19
C PHE A 51 -1.06 -1.72 -11.89
N ILE A 52 -0.69 -1.91 -10.61
CA ILE A 52 0.73 -1.92 -10.22
C ILE A 52 1.41 -3.24 -10.55
N LEU A 53 0.65 -4.32 -10.70
CA LEU A 53 1.18 -5.65 -11.06
C LEU A 53 1.87 -5.66 -12.44
N LYS A 54 1.56 -4.67 -13.28
CA LYS A 54 2.15 -4.46 -14.61
C LYS A 54 3.46 -3.66 -14.58
N ASP A 55 3.79 -3.01 -13.46
CA ASP A 55 5.05 -2.28 -13.29
C ASP A 55 6.15 -3.27 -12.84
N ARG A 56 7.04 -3.61 -13.78
CA ARG A 56 8.14 -4.55 -13.54
C ARG A 56 9.08 -4.08 -12.42
N ASP A 57 9.45 -2.80 -12.43
CA ASP A 57 10.42 -2.25 -11.48
C ASP A 57 9.85 -2.24 -10.06
N PHE A 58 8.55 -1.91 -9.94
CA PHE A 58 7.83 -2.00 -8.68
C PHE A 58 7.78 -3.44 -8.16
N MET A 59 7.35 -4.39 -8.99
CA MET A 59 7.22 -5.80 -8.58
C MET A 59 8.56 -6.44 -8.24
N GLU A 60 9.62 -6.07 -8.97
CA GLU A 60 10.98 -6.51 -8.65
C GLU A 60 11.44 -5.97 -7.29
N ALA A 61 11.20 -4.68 -6.98
CA ALA A 61 11.51 -4.10 -5.68
C ALA A 61 10.66 -4.73 -4.55
N PHE A 62 9.38 -4.98 -4.80
CA PHE A 62 8.46 -5.61 -3.85
C PHE A 62 8.92 -7.01 -3.47
N PHE A 63 9.16 -7.89 -4.45
CA PHE A 63 9.62 -9.25 -4.16
C PHE A 63 11.01 -9.28 -3.51
N LYS A 64 11.93 -8.39 -3.90
CA LYS A 64 13.21 -8.26 -3.20
C LYS A 64 13.02 -7.91 -1.73
N SER A 65 12.07 -7.03 -1.40
CA SER A 65 11.76 -6.68 -0.01
C SER A 65 11.17 -7.83 0.80
N GLN A 66 10.48 -8.77 0.14
CA GLN A 66 10.02 -10.01 0.74
C GLN A 66 11.11 -11.10 0.84
N GLY A 67 12.34 -10.81 0.37
CA GLY A 67 13.48 -11.72 0.46
C GLY A 67 13.72 -12.59 -0.77
N PHE A 68 12.93 -12.46 -1.85
CA PHE A 68 13.17 -13.18 -3.10
C PHE A 68 14.45 -12.68 -3.79
N LYS A 69 15.28 -13.63 -4.26
CA LYS A 69 16.56 -13.35 -4.93
C LYS A 69 16.83 -14.35 -6.05
N GLY A 70 17.73 -13.98 -6.96
CA GLY A 70 18.27 -14.87 -7.98
C GLY A 70 17.21 -15.55 -8.85
N ALA A 71 17.26 -16.87 -8.94
CA ALA A 71 16.32 -17.67 -9.73
C ALA A 71 14.86 -17.54 -9.24
N LEU A 72 14.63 -17.54 -7.93
CA LEU A 72 13.29 -17.44 -7.36
C LEU A 72 12.61 -16.11 -7.73
N LEU A 73 13.36 -15.00 -7.69
CA LEU A 73 12.86 -13.70 -8.11
C LEU A 73 12.45 -13.72 -9.60
N ARG A 74 13.28 -14.30 -10.47
CA ARG A 74 12.97 -14.42 -11.90
C ARG A 74 11.71 -15.23 -12.14
N THR A 75 11.55 -16.36 -11.46
CA THR A 75 10.36 -17.19 -11.57
C THR A 75 9.08 -16.44 -11.16
N GLN A 76 9.11 -15.64 -10.10
CA GLN A 76 7.93 -14.86 -9.70
C GLN A 76 7.61 -13.72 -10.69
N LEU A 77 8.63 -13.06 -11.24
CA LEU A 77 8.45 -12.05 -12.27
C LEU A 77 7.94 -12.65 -13.59
N GLU A 78 8.43 -13.83 -13.97
CA GLU A 78 7.97 -14.58 -15.14
C GLU A 78 6.51 -14.98 -15.00
N LYS A 79 6.06 -15.38 -13.80
CA LYS A 79 4.63 -15.63 -13.54
C LYS A 79 3.78 -14.39 -13.81
N LEU A 80 4.28 -13.19 -13.51
CA LEU A 80 3.64 -11.88 -13.81
C LEU A 80 3.74 -11.47 -15.28
N GLY A 81 4.28 -12.32 -16.15
CA GLY A 81 4.41 -12.03 -17.56
C GLY A 81 5.64 -11.19 -17.92
N PHE A 82 6.58 -10.98 -16.98
CA PHE A 82 7.85 -10.27 -17.25
C PHE A 82 8.96 -11.18 -17.78
N GLY A 83 8.61 -12.29 -18.45
CA GLY A 83 9.55 -13.22 -19.05
C GLY A 83 10.26 -12.67 -20.29
N LYS A 84 11.28 -13.39 -20.78
CA LYS A 84 12.09 -13.00 -21.96
C LYS A 84 11.34 -13.01 -23.30
N ASN A 85 10.15 -13.60 -23.35
CA ASN A 85 9.35 -13.68 -24.56
C ASN A 85 8.18 -12.70 -24.42
N ASP A 86 8.12 -11.70 -25.29
CA ASP A 86 7.04 -10.69 -25.43
C ASP A 86 5.69 -11.30 -25.86
N GLN A 87 5.38 -12.51 -25.42
CA GLN A 87 4.02 -13.01 -25.49
C GLN A 87 3.30 -12.53 -24.23
N PRO A 88 2.26 -11.70 -24.35
CA PRO A 88 1.35 -11.47 -23.25
C PRO A 88 0.67 -12.81 -23.00
N LEU A 89 1.25 -13.62 -22.12
CA LEU A 89 0.49 -14.68 -21.51
C LEU A 89 -0.60 -13.92 -20.75
N LEU A 90 -1.80 -13.91 -21.32
CA LEU A 90 -3.06 -13.65 -20.64
C LEU A 90 -3.15 -14.66 -19.50
N SER A 91 -2.31 -14.47 -18.49
CA SER A 91 -2.32 -15.24 -17.27
C SER A 91 -3.43 -14.60 -16.48
N ASN A 92 -4.58 -15.27 -16.51
CA ASN A 92 -5.56 -15.17 -15.45
C ASN A 92 -4.81 -15.42 -14.14
N PHE A 93 -4.31 -14.33 -13.56
CA PHE A 93 -3.83 -14.35 -12.21
C PHE A 93 -5.00 -14.84 -11.37
N PRO A 94 -4.82 -15.87 -10.52
CA PRO A 94 -5.72 -15.99 -9.40
C PRO A 94 -5.56 -14.67 -8.64
N VAL A 95 -6.61 -13.85 -8.69
CA VAL A 95 -6.68 -12.47 -8.15
C VAL A 95 -6.40 -12.44 -6.63
N GLU A 96 -6.16 -13.61 -6.02
CA GLU A 96 -6.05 -13.85 -4.58
C GLU A 96 -4.80 -14.67 -4.23
N ASP A 97 -3.61 -14.30 -4.75
CA ASP A 97 -2.34 -14.86 -4.26
C ASP A 97 -1.89 -14.13 -2.98
N PRO A 98 -1.80 -14.79 -1.81
CA PRO A 98 -1.33 -14.18 -0.57
C PRO A 98 0.08 -13.56 -0.67
N LEU A 99 0.89 -13.98 -1.65
CA LEU A 99 2.20 -13.36 -1.92
C LEU A 99 2.09 -11.90 -2.40
N LEU A 100 0.95 -11.53 -2.98
CA LEU A 100 0.65 -10.17 -3.44
C LEU A 100 0.03 -9.31 -2.33
N GLU A 101 -0.16 -9.83 -1.13
CA GLU A 101 -0.57 -9.02 0.01
C GLU A 101 0.57 -8.13 0.50
N ALA A 102 0.28 -6.85 0.58
CA ALA A 102 1.23 -5.82 0.97
C ALA A 102 0.67 -4.96 2.10
N ASP A 103 1.57 -4.42 2.92
CA ASP A 103 1.22 -3.45 3.95
C ASP A 103 0.83 -2.09 3.34
N LEU A 104 0.31 -1.20 4.19
CA LEU A 104 -0.11 0.12 3.77
C LEU A 104 1.02 0.94 3.11
N ALA A 105 2.28 0.74 3.51
CA ALA A 105 3.40 1.48 2.94
C ALA A 105 3.62 1.13 1.46
N TRP A 106 3.51 -0.15 1.10
CA TRP A 106 3.55 -0.59 -0.30
C TRP A 106 2.33 -0.13 -1.09
N HIS A 107 1.15 -0.09 -0.48
CA HIS A 107 -0.06 0.49 -1.11
C HIS A 107 0.15 1.97 -1.45
N VAL A 108 0.68 2.79 -0.54
CA VAL A 108 0.98 4.21 -0.82
C VAL A 108 1.95 4.35 -1.99
N ARG A 109 2.98 3.50 -2.07
CA ARG A 109 3.92 3.49 -3.21
C ARG A 109 3.25 3.11 -4.52
N ALA A 110 2.35 2.12 -4.49
CA ALA A 110 1.60 1.69 -5.67
C ALA A 110 0.73 2.83 -6.20
N TRP A 111 -0.07 3.48 -5.34
CA TRP A 111 -0.92 4.61 -5.74
C TRP A 111 -0.13 5.85 -6.21
N GLY A 112 1.11 6.02 -5.76
CA GLY A 112 2.02 7.05 -6.29
C GLY A 112 2.52 6.80 -7.71
N LYS A 113 2.22 5.64 -8.30
CA LYS A 113 2.58 5.22 -9.66
C LYS A 113 1.38 5.14 -10.60
N TRP A 114 0.16 5.44 -10.12
CA TRP A 114 -1.03 5.46 -10.97
C TRP A 114 -0.98 6.60 -11.98
#